data_AF-A0A9Q0ZMY0-F1
#
_entry.id   AF-A0A9Q0ZMY0-F1
#
_cell.length_a   1.000
_cell.length_b   1.000
_cell.length_c   1.000
_cell.angle_alpha   90.00
_cell.angle_beta   90.00
_cell.angle_gamma   90.00
#
_symmetry.space_group_name_H-M   'P 1'
#
loop_
_entity.id
_entity.type
_entity.pdbx_description
1 polymer ?
#
loop_
_entity_poly.entity_id
_entity_poly.type
_entity_poly.pdbx_seq_one_letter_code
_entity_poly.pdbx_strand_id
1 'polypeptide(L)'
;MGQSSSTTSYPTSQFLISPEPSDSTDGIKIGPLRDYTEGIPDECLASIFQLLNASDRKRSSHVCKRWFRVDGQSRRRLSLNAQSEIISHVPSIFTRFDSVAKLSLRCDRRSLSINDDALLMISIRCEGLTRLKLRGCREVTEVGMDNFAKNCKNLTKFSCGSCNFGAIGINMLLKHCIKLEELTIKRLRNVNNGNDVVVPGAAALSLKSICLKELGYGQSFEPLVVECKMLKTLKVIRCAGDWDNVLVKMGSGNTFLSDVHLERLQVSDIGLGAISKCVNIDSLHIVKNPECTNLGLVSVAENCKKLRKLHIDGWKINRIGDEGLMAVSKQCPDLQELVFDWCSCYAFQYGGNCC
;
A
#
# COMPACT_ATOMS: atom_id res chain seq x y z
N MET A 1 54.58 21.26 6.91
CA MET A 1 55.45 20.69 7.98
C MET A 1 54.52 20.09 9.02
N GLY A 2 54.53 18.83 9.43
CA GLY A 2 55.20 17.60 9.03
C GLY A 2 54.39 16.42 9.60
N GLN A 3 54.40 15.31 8.84
CA GLN A 3 54.20 13.88 9.14
C GLN A 3 53.63 13.46 10.51
N SER A 4 52.76 12.45 10.63
CA SER A 4 52.97 11.07 10.12
C SER A 4 51.70 10.22 10.02
N SER A 5 51.77 9.22 9.13
CA SER A 5 50.75 8.26 8.68
C SER A 5 50.73 6.97 9.51
N SER A 6 49.65 6.19 9.45
CA SER A 6 49.68 4.75 9.78
C SER A 6 48.64 3.96 8.97
N THR A 7 49.16 3.21 8.00
CA THR A 7 48.53 2.16 7.19
C THR A 7 49.03 0.82 7.72
N THR A 8 48.16 -0.20 7.82
CA THR A 8 48.55 -1.57 8.20
C THR A 8 48.63 -2.45 6.94
N SER A 9 49.84 -2.91 6.63
CA SER A 9 50.17 -3.89 5.59
C SER A 9 50.52 -5.26 6.20
N TYR A 10 50.18 -6.35 5.51
CA TYR A 10 50.59 -7.71 5.86
C TYR A 10 51.85 -8.14 5.05
N PRO A 11 52.68 -9.07 5.55
CA PRO A 11 54.06 -9.25 5.11
C PRO A 11 54.22 -10.14 3.87
N THR A 12 55.25 -9.83 3.09
CA THR A 12 55.78 -10.58 1.93
C THR A 12 56.90 -11.51 2.39
N SER A 13 56.87 -12.80 2.05
CA SER A 13 58.04 -13.70 2.17
C SER A 13 58.61 -14.00 0.78
N GLN A 14 59.81 -13.49 0.51
CA GLN A 14 60.64 -13.82 -0.65
C GLN A 14 61.37 -15.15 -0.42
N PHE A 15 61.32 -16.07 -1.38
CA PHE A 15 62.32 -17.11 -1.55
C PHE A 15 63.01 -16.92 -2.91
N LEU A 16 64.34 -16.83 -2.86
CA LEU A 16 65.28 -16.74 -3.96
C LEU A 16 65.49 -18.11 -4.62
N ILE A 17 65.38 -18.20 -5.95
CA ILE A 17 66.05 -19.23 -6.76
C ILE A 17 66.54 -18.59 -8.08
N SER A 18 67.83 -18.78 -8.38
CA SER A 18 68.58 -18.34 -9.57
C SER A 18 68.46 -19.35 -10.75
N PRO A 19 68.93 -19.03 -11.99
CA PRO A 19 68.24 -19.41 -13.24
C PRO A 19 68.84 -20.56 -14.10
N GLU A 20 67.98 -21.05 -15.03
CA GLU A 20 68.20 -21.70 -16.36
C GLU A 20 68.50 -23.23 -16.46
N PRO A 21 68.10 -23.95 -17.55
CA PRO A 21 67.77 -23.45 -18.90
C PRO A 21 66.51 -23.98 -19.62
N SER A 22 66.04 -23.13 -20.55
CA SER A 22 65.46 -23.38 -21.88
C SER A 22 64.33 -24.41 -22.14
N ASP A 23 63.23 -23.85 -22.63
CA ASP A 23 62.46 -24.26 -23.82
C ASP A 23 61.35 -25.33 -23.69
N SER A 24 60.12 -24.84 -23.55
CA SER A 24 59.02 -25.22 -24.45
C SER A 24 57.83 -24.29 -24.20
N THR A 25 57.47 -23.55 -25.24
CA THR A 25 56.30 -22.68 -25.28
C THR A 25 55.02 -23.50 -25.28
N ASP A 26 54.41 -23.73 -24.12
CA ASP A 26 53.00 -24.09 -24.02
C ASP A 26 52.24 -22.98 -23.30
N GLY A 27 51.98 -21.91 -24.06
CA GLY A 27 50.97 -20.93 -23.68
C GLY A 27 49.63 -21.65 -23.60
N ILE A 28 49.13 -21.86 -22.39
CA ILE A 28 47.72 -22.23 -22.16
C ILE A 28 46.89 -21.09 -22.74
N LYS A 29 46.47 -21.25 -24.00
CA LYS A 29 45.43 -20.44 -24.62
C LYS A 29 44.15 -20.74 -23.86
N ILE A 30 43.86 -19.94 -22.84
CA ILE A 30 42.50 -19.83 -22.30
C ILE A 30 41.65 -19.39 -23.51
N GLY A 31 40.87 -20.31 -24.07
CA GLY A 31 39.94 -20.01 -25.16
C GLY A 31 39.03 -18.84 -24.78
N PRO A 32 38.38 -18.17 -25.75
CA PRO A 32 37.52 -17.03 -25.45
C PRO A 32 36.54 -17.41 -24.33
N LEU A 33 36.46 -16.58 -23.28
CA LEU A 33 35.51 -16.78 -22.17
C LEU A 33 34.12 -16.99 -22.77
N ARG A 34 33.64 -18.23 -22.75
CA ARG A 34 32.34 -18.59 -23.32
C ARG A 34 31.25 -18.00 -22.43
N ASP A 35 30.46 -17.09 -22.99
CA ASP A 35 29.26 -16.60 -22.30
C ASP A 35 28.16 -17.67 -22.41
N TYR A 36 28.02 -18.48 -21.36
CA TYR A 36 26.98 -19.50 -21.29
C TYR A 36 25.55 -18.93 -21.29
N THR A 37 25.40 -17.61 -21.16
CA THR A 37 24.10 -16.91 -21.18
C THR A 37 23.70 -16.43 -22.57
N GLU A 38 24.61 -16.50 -23.55
CA GLU A 38 24.38 -16.07 -24.93
C GLU A 38 23.21 -16.83 -25.59
N GLY A 39 23.11 -18.13 -25.34
CA GLY A 39 22.06 -18.99 -25.91
C GLY A 39 20.69 -18.89 -25.24
N ILE A 40 20.54 -18.16 -24.13
CA ILE A 40 19.26 -18.01 -23.43
C ILE A 40 18.46 -16.90 -24.13
N PRO A 41 17.21 -17.07 -24.59
CA PRO A 41 16.40 -15.97 -25.14
C PRO A 41 16.12 -14.84 -24.14
N ASP A 42 15.85 -13.62 -24.63
CA ASP A 42 15.60 -12.45 -23.77
C ASP A 42 14.35 -12.65 -22.88
N GLU A 43 13.32 -13.37 -23.34
CA GLU A 43 12.12 -13.68 -22.54
C GLU A 43 12.42 -14.66 -21.40
N CYS A 44 13.29 -15.63 -21.64
CA CYS A 44 13.76 -16.57 -20.63
C CYS A 44 14.62 -15.84 -19.59
N LEU A 45 15.53 -14.97 -20.05
CA LEU A 45 16.36 -14.14 -19.16
C LEU A 45 15.49 -13.18 -18.32
N ALA A 46 14.47 -12.58 -18.93
CA ALA A 46 13.47 -11.76 -18.23
C ALA A 46 12.71 -12.57 -17.17
N SER A 47 12.37 -13.82 -17.46
CA SER A 47 11.70 -14.73 -16.51
C SER A 47 12.62 -15.06 -15.34
N ILE A 48 13.91 -15.30 -15.58
CA ILE A 48 14.92 -15.48 -14.52
C ILE A 48 14.98 -14.22 -13.64
N PHE A 49 15.06 -13.02 -14.23
CA PHE A 49 15.10 -11.77 -13.48
C PHE A 49 13.84 -11.50 -12.63
N GLN A 50 12.70 -12.11 -12.96
CA GLN A 50 11.49 -12.00 -12.14
C GLN A 50 11.56 -12.83 -10.85
N LEU A 51 12.43 -13.85 -10.81
CA LEU A 51 12.67 -14.67 -9.62
C LEU A 51 13.68 -14.02 -8.65
N LEU A 52 14.44 -13.03 -9.11
CA LEU A 52 15.43 -12.33 -8.30
C LEU A 52 14.79 -11.28 -7.38
N ASN A 53 15.37 -11.11 -6.19
CA ASN A 53 15.06 -9.97 -5.34
C ASN A 53 15.58 -8.65 -5.96
N ALA A 54 15.16 -7.51 -5.39
CA ALA A 54 15.49 -6.20 -5.94
C ALA A 54 17.01 -5.90 -5.99
N SER A 55 17.78 -6.40 -5.01
CA SER A 55 19.23 -6.19 -4.92
C SER A 55 19.97 -6.98 -6.00
N ASP A 56 19.67 -8.28 -6.11
CA ASP A 56 20.30 -9.17 -7.09
C ASP A 56 19.95 -8.77 -8.51
N ARG A 57 18.71 -8.34 -8.73
CA ARG A 57 18.31 -7.85 -10.04
C ARG A 57 19.04 -6.56 -10.42
N LYS A 58 19.33 -5.67 -9.47
CA LYS A 58 20.16 -4.49 -9.71
C LYS A 58 21.59 -4.89 -10.07
N ARG A 59 22.19 -5.83 -9.31
CA ARG A 59 23.52 -6.38 -9.62
C ARG A 59 23.58 -7.00 -11.02
N SER A 60 22.55 -7.77 -11.38
CA SER A 60 22.40 -8.40 -12.70
C SER A 60 22.39 -7.36 -13.82
N SER A 61 21.75 -6.20 -13.61
CA SER A 61 21.74 -5.12 -14.61
C SER A 61 23.13 -4.51 -14.89
N HIS A 62 24.13 -4.77 -14.06
CA HIS A 62 25.51 -4.33 -14.26
C HIS A 62 26.43 -5.36 -14.96
N VAL A 63 25.91 -6.56 -15.28
CA VAL A 63 26.71 -7.62 -15.91
C VAL A 63 27.11 -7.26 -17.35
N CYS A 64 26.13 -6.91 -18.19
CA CYS A 64 26.38 -6.49 -19.56
C CYS A 64 25.22 -5.62 -20.11
N LYS A 65 25.44 -4.99 -21.27
CA LYS A 65 24.43 -4.12 -21.92
C LYS A 65 23.11 -4.86 -22.21
N ARG A 66 23.19 -6.14 -22.58
CA ARG A 66 22.01 -6.98 -22.82
C ARG A 66 21.20 -7.19 -21.54
N TRP A 67 21.85 -7.57 -20.45
CA TRP A 67 21.20 -7.75 -19.15
C TRP A 67 20.63 -6.43 -18.61
N PHE A 68 21.33 -5.32 -18.81
CA PHE A 68 20.83 -3.98 -18.47
C PHE A 68 19.52 -3.64 -19.18
N ARG A 69 19.43 -3.94 -20.48
CA ARG A 69 18.23 -3.74 -21.32
C ARG A 69 17.09 -4.66 -20.90
N VAL A 70 17.34 -5.97 -20.81
CA VAL A 70 16.34 -6.98 -20.46
C VAL A 70 15.79 -6.76 -19.05
N ASP A 71 16.63 -6.36 -18.09
CA ASP A 71 16.17 -5.96 -16.74
C ASP A 71 15.17 -4.80 -16.83
N GLY A 72 15.51 -3.76 -17.61
CA GLY A 72 14.68 -2.58 -17.79
C GLY A 72 13.30 -2.91 -18.35
N GLN A 73 13.29 -3.60 -19.50
CA GLN A 73 12.07 -3.97 -20.24
C GLN A 73 11.20 -4.99 -19.49
N SER A 74 11.78 -5.81 -18.62
CA SER A 74 11.00 -6.80 -17.85
C SER A 74 10.54 -6.31 -16.47
N ARG A 75 10.86 -5.05 -16.09
CA ARG A 75 10.57 -4.55 -14.74
C ARG A 75 9.15 -3.99 -14.63
N ARG A 76 8.25 -4.79 -14.09
CA ARG A 76 6.83 -4.41 -13.87
C ARG A 76 6.59 -3.59 -12.61
N ARG A 77 7.54 -3.55 -11.67
CA ARG A 77 7.40 -2.83 -10.39
C ARG A 77 8.60 -1.95 -10.13
N LEU A 78 8.33 -0.67 -9.84
CA LEU A 78 9.33 0.32 -9.52
C LEU A 78 8.95 1.08 -8.25
N SER A 79 9.94 1.35 -7.40
CA SER A 79 9.79 2.20 -6.22
C SER A 79 10.90 3.25 -6.26
N LEU A 80 10.51 4.53 -6.26
CA LEU A 80 11.43 5.65 -6.39
C LEU A 80 11.36 6.55 -5.16
N ASN A 81 12.51 7.11 -4.79
CA ASN A 81 12.57 8.27 -3.92
C ASN A 81 12.16 9.49 -4.76
N ALA A 82 10.96 10.01 -4.51
CA ALA A 82 10.30 11.01 -5.33
C ALA A 82 10.61 12.43 -4.85
N GLN A 83 11.90 12.70 -4.59
CA GLN A 83 12.39 14.06 -4.31
C GLN A 83 12.54 14.84 -5.63
N SER A 84 12.53 16.17 -5.56
CA SER A 84 12.57 17.05 -6.74
C SER A 84 13.77 16.82 -7.66
N GLU A 85 14.90 16.34 -7.14
CA GLU A 85 16.13 16.07 -7.89
C GLU A 85 15.94 14.96 -8.93
N ILE A 86 14.96 14.07 -8.75
CA ILE A 86 14.69 13.00 -9.71
C ILE A 86 13.99 13.50 -10.98
N ILE A 87 13.41 14.70 -10.96
CA ILE A 87 12.55 15.22 -12.05
C ILE A 87 13.33 15.23 -13.38
N SER A 88 14.58 15.69 -13.38
CA SER A 88 15.45 15.70 -14.57
C SER A 88 15.73 14.30 -15.12
N HIS A 89 15.65 13.27 -14.28
CA HIS A 89 15.90 11.89 -14.65
C HIS A 89 14.63 11.11 -15.00
N VAL A 90 13.43 11.64 -14.70
CA VAL A 90 12.15 10.97 -14.97
C VAL A 90 12.06 10.45 -16.41
N PRO A 91 12.36 11.23 -17.47
CA PRO A 91 12.31 10.72 -18.84
C PRO A 91 13.20 9.49 -19.04
N SER A 92 14.48 9.58 -18.64
CA SER A 92 15.45 8.47 -18.81
C SER A 92 15.07 7.21 -18.00
N ILE A 93 14.50 7.39 -16.82
CA ILE A 93 14.03 6.29 -15.95
C ILE A 93 12.90 5.53 -16.65
N PHE A 94 11.90 6.24 -17.16
CA PHE A 94 10.73 5.62 -17.77
C PHE A 94 10.90 5.27 -19.25
N THR A 95 11.97 5.73 -19.91
CA THR A 95 12.46 5.14 -21.17
C THR A 95 13.11 3.78 -20.91
N ARG A 96 13.84 3.62 -19.80
CA ARG A 96 14.45 2.33 -19.44
C ARG A 96 13.43 1.32 -18.91
N PHE A 97 12.49 1.78 -18.10
CA PHE A 97 11.48 0.95 -17.45
C PHE A 97 10.10 1.20 -18.08
N ASP A 98 9.97 0.86 -19.36
CA ASP A 98 8.77 1.08 -20.19
C ASP A 98 7.57 0.18 -19.83
N SER A 99 7.83 -0.94 -19.16
CA SER A 99 6.82 -1.97 -18.85
C SER A 99 6.28 -1.89 -17.41
N VAL A 100 6.45 -0.74 -16.74
CA VAL A 100 6.05 -0.54 -15.35
C VAL A 100 4.52 -0.55 -15.22
N ALA A 101 4.00 -1.52 -14.47
CA ALA A 101 2.58 -1.62 -14.14
C ALA A 101 2.28 -1.23 -12.69
N LYS A 102 3.30 -1.20 -11.82
CA LYS A 102 3.18 -0.91 -10.37
C LYS A 102 4.23 0.12 -9.96
N LEU A 103 3.82 1.33 -9.63
CA LEU A 103 4.71 2.42 -9.27
C LEU A 103 4.47 2.88 -7.83
N SER A 104 5.55 3.04 -7.07
CA SER A 104 5.53 3.65 -5.75
C SER A 104 6.47 4.85 -5.72
N LEU A 105 5.93 6.03 -5.47
CA LEU A 105 6.66 7.28 -5.35
C LEU A 105 6.60 7.72 -3.89
N ARG A 106 7.76 7.79 -3.24
CA ARG A 106 7.86 8.16 -1.83
C ARG A 106 8.81 9.34 -1.69
N CYS A 107 8.34 10.41 -1.07
CA CYS A 107 9.15 11.52 -0.62
C CYS A 107 9.08 11.64 0.91
N ASP A 108 10.20 12.01 1.52
CA ASP A 108 10.26 12.26 2.96
C ASP A 108 9.76 13.66 3.29
N ARG A 109 9.28 13.85 4.53
CA ARG A 109 8.52 15.04 4.94
C ARG A 109 9.31 16.36 4.87
N ARG A 110 10.64 16.29 4.85
CA ARG A 110 11.56 17.44 4.86
C ARG A 110 12.07 17.80 3.46
N SER A 111 11.74 16.99 2.45
CA SER A 111 12.20 17.17 1.07
C SER A 111 11.07 17.70 0.21
N LEU A 112 11.44 18.48 -0.81
CA LEU A 112 10.53 18.83 -1.90
C LEU A 112 10.28 17.58 -2.73
N SER A 113 9.01 17.29 -3.03
CA SER A 113 8.66 16.14 -3.85
C SER A 113 8.65 16.49 -5.33
N ILE A 114 8.54 15.47 -6.18
CA ILE A 114 8.09 15.65 -7.56
C ILE A 114 6.78 16.47 -7.61
N ASN A 115 6.63 17.23 -8.70
CA ASN A 115 5.49 18.12 -8.97
C ASN A 115 4.55 17.53 -10.05
N ASP A 116 3.58 18.32 -10.48
CA ASP A 116 2.61 17.96 -11.50
C ASP A 116 3.24 17.62 -12.86
N ASP A 117 4.24 18.38 -13.30
CA ASP A 117 4.95 18.12 -14.57
C ASP A 117 5.63 16.76 -14.58
N ALA A 118 6.28 16.42 -13.48
CA ALA A 118 6.90 15.12 -13.31
C ALA A 118 5.86 13.99 -13.32
N LEU A 119 4.73 14.17 -12.64
CA LEU A 119 3.66 13.17 -12.65
C LEU A 119 3.01 13.00 -14.03
N LEU A 120 2.89 14.10 -14.80
CA LEU A 120 2.44 14.08 -16.20
C LEU A 120 3.43 13.34 -17.10
N MET A 121 4.73 13.63 -17.00
CA MET A 121 5.75 12.90 -17.77
C MET A 121 5.70 11.40 -17.49
N ILE A 122 5.48 11.02 -16.23
CA ILE A 122 5.31 9.61 -15.83
C ILE A 122 4.04 9.03 -16.48
N SER A 123 2.92 9.75 -16.43
CA SER A 123 1.63 9.23 -16.91
C SER A 123 1.61 9.01 -18.42
N ILE A 124 2.27 9.87 -19.20
CA ILE A 124 2.43 9.73 -20.65
C ILE A 124 3.28 8.49 -21.00
N ARG A 125 4.32 8.19 -20.20
CA ARG A 125 5.22 7.05 -20.48
C ARG A 125 4.70 5.73 -19.92
N CYS A 126 3.82 5.76 -18.93
CA CYS A 126 3.34 4.58 -18.20
C CYS A 126 1.82 4.40 -18.31
N GLU A 127 1.25 4.45 -19.51
CA GLU A 127 -0.21 4.31 -19.73
C GLU A 127 -0.76 2.94 -19.25
N GLY A 128 0.10 1.92 -19.20
CA GLY A 128 -0.19 0.58 -18.69
C GLY A 128 -0.23 0.47 -17.15
N LEU A 129 -0.14 1.57 -16.42
CA LEU A 129 -0.07 1.53 -14.95
C LEU A 129 -1.37 0.99 -14.35
N THR A 130 -1.26 -0.09 -13.58
CA THR A 130 -2.38 -0.72 -12.86
C THR A 130 -2.40 -0.35 -11.39
N ARG A 131 -1.25 0.03 -10.80
CA ARG A 131 -1.14 0.41 -9.39
C ARG A 131 -0.25 1.62 -9.20
N LEU A 132 -0.75 2.64 -8.53
CA LEU A 132 0.01 3.81 -8.12
C LEU A 132 -0.05 3.97 -6.61
N LYS A 133 1.12 4.20 -5.99
CA LYS A 133 1.24 4.60 -4.61
C LYS A 133 2.01 5.90 -4.49
N LEU A 134 1.38 6.93 -3.94
CA LEU A 134 2.00 8.22 -3.63
C LEU A 134 2.16 8.37 -2.12
N ARG A 135 3.36 8.72 -1.64
CA ARG A 135 3.59 9.00 -0.23
C ARG A 135 4.44 10.23 -0.07
N GLY A 136 3.92 11.27 0.57
CA GLY A 136 4.64 12.52 0.79
C GLY A 136 4.84 13.36 -0.47
N CYS A 137 4.20 13.00 -1.58
CA CYS A 137 4.19 13.81 -2.80
C CYS A 137 3.26 15.02 -2.57
N ARG A 138 3.82 16.11 -2.04
CA ARG A 138 3.08 17.30 -1.59
C ARG A 138 3.00 18.39 -2.65
N GLU A 139 3.93 18.39 -3.60
CA GLU A 139 3.94 19.29 -4.76
C GLU A 139 3.07 18.77 -5.91
N VAL A 140 2.42 17.62 -5.72
CA VAL A 140 1.38 17.12 -6.63
C VAL A 140 0.04 17.72 -6.20
N THR A 141 -0.58 18.47 -7.11
CA THR A 141 -1.86 19.15 -6.95
C THR A 141 -2.99 18.37 -7.66
N GLU A 142 -4.21 18.88 -7.57
CA GLU A 142 -5.36 18.38 -8.32
C GLU A 142 -5.16 18.44 -9.84
N VAL A 143 -4.38 19.41 -10.34
CA VAL A 143 -4.08 19.54 -11.79
C VAL A 143 -3.20 18.38 -12.25
N GLY A 144 -2.15 18.05 -11.50
CA GLY A 144 -1.32 16.88 -11.78
C GLY A 144 -2.09 15.57 -11.67
N MET A 145 -3.00 15.45 -10.70
CA MET A 145 -3.86 14.27 -10.55
C MET A 145 -4.85 14.11 -11.73
N ASP A 146 -5.43 15.19 -12.23
CA ASP A 146 -6.31 15.17 -13.41
C ASP A 146 -5.56 14.72 -14.67
N ASN A 147 -4.43 15.37 -14.94
CA ASN A 147 -3.53 15.02 -16.04
C ASN A 147 -3.07 13.55 -15.97
N PHE A 148 -2.73 13.08 -14.77
CA PHE A 148 -2.38 11.68 -14.54
C PHE A 148 -3.55 10.74 -14.85
N ALA A 149 -4.74 11.03 -14.33
CA ALA A 149 -5.91 10.16 -14.43
C ALA A 149 -6.44 10.06 -15.87
N LYS A 150 -6.29 11.13 -16.68
CA LYS A 150 -6.63 11.13 -18.11
C LYS A 150 -5.79 10.14 -18.94
N ASN A 151 -4.53 9.94 -18.57
CA ASN A 151 -3.61 9.05 -19.29
C ASN A 151 -3.67 7.60 -18.74
N CYS A 152 -3.67 7.42 -17.42
CA CYS A 152 -3.57 6.11 -16.77
C CYS A 152 -4.92 5.41 -16.53
N LYS A 153 -5.68 5.13 -17.59
CA LYS A 153 -7.06 4.58 -17.50
C LYS A 153 -7.15 3.12 -17.04
N ASN A 154 -6.03 2.40 -17.00
CA ASN A 154 -5.96 1.01 -16.54
C ASN A 154 -5.71 0.86 -15.03
N LEU A 155 -5.76 1.95 -14.28
CA LEU A 155 -5.50 1.94 -12.85
C LEU A 155 -6.58 1.15 -12.10
N THR A 156 -6.14 0.12 -11.37
CA THR A 156 -7.00 -0.75 -10.54
C THR A 156 -6.80 -0.49 -9.05
N LYS A 157 -5.62 -0.01 -8.64
CA LYS A 157 -5.31 0.28 -7.24
C LYS A 157 -4.61 1.62 -7.09
N PHE A 158 -5.18 2.48 -6.25
CA PHE A 158 -4.58 3.74 -5.89
C PHE A 158 -4.39 3.83 -4.38
N SER A 159 -3.21 4.28 -3.96
CA SER A 159 -2.94 4.59 -2.57
C SER A 159 -2.21 5.91 -2.44
N CYS A 160 -2.70 6.80 -1.58
CA CYS A 160 -1.98 8.02 -1.23
C CYS A 160 -1.77 8.15 0.28
N GLY A 161 -0.71 8.86 0.65
CA GLY A 161 -0.30 9.04 2.04
C GLY A 161 0.38 10.38 2.26
N SER A 162 -0.20 11.29 3.06
CA SER A 162 0.42 12.61 3.33
C SER A 162 0.67 13.45 2.07
N CYS A 163 -0.31 13.46 1.15
CA CYS A 163 -0.36 14.28 -0.07
C CYS A 163 -1.30 15.49 0.11
N ASN A 164 -1.23 16.46 -0.81
CA ASN A 164 -1.89 17.77 -0.68
C ASN A 164 -2.98 18.08 -1.74
N PHE A 165 -3.22 17.23 -2.73
CA PHE A 165 -4.19 17.46 -3.82
C PHE A 165 -5.69 17.43 -3.39
N GLY A 166 -5.98 17.22 -2.11
CA GLY A 166 -7.33 17.36 -1.54
C GLY A 166 -8.38 16.38 -2.09
N ALA A 167 -9.65 16.69 -1.81
CA ALA A 167 -10.80 15.94 -2.33
C ALA A 167 -10.92 16.06 -3.86
N ILE A 168 -10.63 17.24 -4.41
CA ILE A 168 -10.69 17.52 -5.85
C ILE A 168 -9.77 16.57 -6.62
N GLY A 169 -8.51 16.41 -6.21
CA GLY A 169 -7.59 15.48 -6.87
C GLY A 169 -8.04 14.01 -6.81
N ILE A 170 -8.71 13.60 -5.73
CA ILE A 170 -9.33 12.26 -5.66
C ILE A 170 -10.52 12.15 -6.61
N ASN A 171 -11.38 13.18 -6.69
CA ASN A 171 -12.52 13.19 -7.62
C ASN A 171 -12.07 13.10 -9.07
N MET A 172 -10.98 13.77 -9.46
CA MET A 172 -10.42 13.64 -10.82
C MET A 172 -9.98 12.21 -11.12
N LEU A 173 -9.35 11.53 -10.15
CA LEU A 173 -9.00 10.12 -10.27
C LEU A 173 -10.25 9.24 -10.44
N LEU A 174 -11.26 9.42 -9.58
CA LEU A 174 -12.50 8.63 -9.59
C LEU A 174 -13.37 8.87 -10.83
N LYS A 175 -13.25 10.06 -11.45
CA LYS A 175 -13.91 10.40 -12.71
C LYS A 175 -13.31 9.67 -13.91
N HIS A 176 -11.99 9.54 -13.98
CA HIS A 176 -11.31 9.03 -15.18
C HIS A 176 -10.88 7.56 -15.09
N CYS A 177 -10.57 7.04 -13.90
CA CYS A 177 -10.08 5.68 -13.68
C CYS A 177 -11.23 4.69 -13.43
N ILE A 178 -11.97 4.34 -14.48
CA ILE A 178 -13.18 3.50 -14.38
C ILE A 178 -12.93 2.06 -13.92
N LYS A 179 -11.69 1.57 -13.99
CA LYS A 179 -11.29 0.22 -13.55
C LYS A 179 -10.80 0.18 -12.10
N LEU A 180 -10.93 1.27 -11.34
CA LEU A 180 -10.39 1.36 -10.00
C LEU A 180 -11.17 0.47 -9.03
N GLU A 181 -10.49 -0.52 -8.45
CA GLU A 181 -11.09 -1.48 -7.53
C GLU A 181 -10.72 -1.19 -6.07
N GLU A 182 -9.53 -0.64 -5.82
CA GLU A 182 -9.02 -0.39 -4.47
C GLU A 182 -8.52 1.03 -4.29
N LEU A 183 -9.11 1.73 -3.31
CA LEU A 183 -8.74 3.08 -2.90
C LEU A 183 -8.23 3.07 -1.45
N THR A 184 -7.00 3.52 -1.24
CA THR A 184 -6.44 3.70 0.12
C THR A 184 -5.94 5.11 0.35
N ILE A 185 -6.57 5.83 1.26
CA ILE A 185 -6.26 7.23 1.57
C ILE A 185 -5.75 7.32 3.01
N LYS A 186 -4.56 7.90 3.19
CA LYS A 186 -3.97 8.12 4.51
C LYS A 186 -3.49 9.54 4.72
N ARG A 187 -3.94 10.21 5.79
CA ARG A 187 -3.49 11.59 6.14
C ARG A 187 -3.53 12.54 4.93
N LEU A 188 -4.60 12.48 4.14
CA LEU A 188 -4.78 13.39 3.01
C LEU A 188 -5.06 14.79 3.58
N ARG A 189 -4.35 15.80 3.06
CA ARG A 189 -4.52 17.19 3.47
C ARG A 189 -5.39 17.95 2.47
N ASN A 190 -5.84 19.15 2.85
CA ASN A 190 -6.65 20.05 2.02
C ASN A 190 -7.97 19.44 1.57
N VAL A 191 -8.54 18.56 2.40
CA VAL A 191 -9.88 17.99 2.17
C VAL A 191 -10.98 18.95 2.64
N ASN A 192 -10.61 20.01 3.36
CA ASN A 192 -11.51 20.95 4.02
C ASN A 192 -11.53 22.36 3.41
N ASN A 193 -10.89 22.59 2.27
CA ASN A 193 -10.73 23.94 1.71
C ASN A 193 -11.99 24.54 1.04
N GLY A 194 -13.15 23.89 1.11
CA GLY A 194 -14.35 24.42 0.45
C GLY A 194 -15.62 23.57 0.52
N ASN A 195 -15.83 22.78 1.57
CA ASN A 195 -16.89 21.76 1.64
C ASN A 195 -16.81 20.68 0.54
N ASP A 196 -15.66 20.52 -0.11
CA ASP A 196 -15.47 19.52 -1.15
C ASP A 196 -15.65 18.11 -0.59
N VAL A 197 -16.62 17.40 -1.15
CA VAL A 197 -16.88 16.00 -0.86
C VAL A 197 -16.24 15.11 -1.93
N VAL A 198 -15.84 13.91 -1.52
CA VAL A 198 -15.34 12.89 -2.41
C VAL A 198 -16.52 12.06 -2.91
N VAL A 199 -16.75 12.13 -4.23
CA VAL A 199 -17.85 11.46 -4.92
C VAL A 199 -17.29 10.31 -5.78
N PRO A 200 -18.01 9.20 -5.93
CA PRO A 200 -17.47 8.00 -6.57
C PRO A 200 -17.23 8.15 -8.08
N GLY A 201 -17.88 9.12 -8.73
CA GLY A 201 -17.75 9.35 -10.17
C GLY A 201 -18.02 8.08 -10.99
N ALA A 202 -17.22 7.85 -12.04
CA ALA A 202 -17.35 6.67 -12.89
C ALA A 202 -16.81 5.39 -12.21
N ALA A 203 -16.02 5.52 -11.13
CA ALA A 203 -15.48 4.39 -10.36
C ALA A 203 -16.50 3.75 -9.41
N ALA A 204 -17.71 4.32 -9.26
CA ALA A 204 -18.79 3.79 -8.42
C ALA A 204 -19.11 2.31 -8.67
N LEU A 205 -19.00 1.88 -9.94
CA LEU A 205 -19.36 0.54 -10.40
C LEU A 205 -18.19 -0.47 -10.29
N SER A 206 -16.97 -0.03 -10.02
CA SER A 206 -15.78 -0.90 -9.99
C SER A 206 -15.13 -0.99 -8.62
N LEU A 207 -15.33 0.00 -7.74
CA LEU A 207 -14.73 0.02 -6.41
C LEU A 207 -15.25 -1.12 -5.52
N LYS A 208 -14.30 -1.92 -5.04
CA LYS A 208 -14.51 -3.09 -4.16
C LYS A 208 -13.92 -2.90 -2.78
N SER A 209 -12.89 -2.06 -2.63
CA SER A 209 -12.24 -1.81 -1.35
C SER A 209 -11.95 -0.33 -1.14
N ILE A 210 -12.41 0.20 -0.01
CA ILE A 210 -12.11 1.55 0.47
C ILE A 210 -11.40 1.44 1.81
N CYS A 211 -10.26 2.10 1.92
CA CYS A 211 -9.49 2.18 3.16
C CYS A 211 -9.13 3.63 3.48
N LEU A 212 -9.74 4.19 4.51
CA LEU A 212 -9.53 5.55 4.99
C LEU A 212 -8.78 5.52 6.31
N LYS A 213 -7.67 6.27 6.40
CA LYS A 213 -6.83 6.30 7.61
C LYS A 213 -6.41 7.72 7.99
N GLU A 214 -6.60 8.06 9.26
CA GLU A 214 -6.05 9.27 9.88
C GLU A 214 -6.47 10.55 9.12
N LEU A 215 -7.79 10.70 8.91
CA LEU A 215 -8.38 11.83 8.21
C LEU A 215 -9.07 12.77 9.20
N GLY A 216 -8.71 14.06 9.17
CA GLY A 216 -9.31 15.08 10.04
C GLY A 216 -10.77 15.39 9.71
N TYR A 217 -11.20 15.15 8.47
CA TYR A 217 -12.58 15.37 8.01
C TYR A 217 -13.05 14.13 7.25
N GLY A 218 -13.27 13.03 7.98
CA GLY A 218 -13.62 11.73 7.40
C GLY A 218 -14.94 11.73 6.64
N GLN A 219 -15.93 12.52 7.09
CA GLN A 219 -17.25 12.64 6.49
C GLN A 219 -17.26 13.18 5.06
N SER A 220 -16.20 13.85 4.61
CA SER A 220 -16.05 14.21 3.19
C SER A 220 -16.08 12.99 2.26
N PHE A 221 -15.78 11.79 2.76
CA PHE A 221 -15.85 10.53 2.02
C PHE A 221 -17.19 9.80 2.14
N GLU A 222 -18.19 10.37 2.83
CA GLU A 222 -19.51 9.77 2.97
C GLU A 222 -20.15 9.42 1.60
N PRO A 223 -20.23 10.32 0.61
CA PRO A 223 -20.87 10.00 -0.67
C PRO A 223 -20.19 8.82 -1.36
N LEU A 224 -18.85 8.79 -1.39
CA LEU A 224 -18.07 7.67 -1.91
C LEU A 224 -18.46 6.33 -1.24
N VAL A 225 -18.54 6.28 0.09
CA VAL A 225 -18.84 5.05 0.83
C VAL A 225 -20.29 4.61 0.63
N VAL A 226 -21.24 5.55 0.64
CA VAL A 226 -22.67 5.27 0.52
C VAL A 226 -23.06 4.84 -0.89
N GLU A 227 -22.48 5.46 -1.92
CA GLU A 227 -22.86 5.24 -3.31
C GLU A 227 -22.17 4.02 -3.95
N CYS A 228 -21.02 3.57 -3.45
CA CYS A 228 -20.34 2.36 -3.95
C CYS A 228 -21.06 1.08 -3.51
N LYS A 229 -22.00 0.59 -4.34
CA LYS A 229 -22.82 -0.60 -4.01
C LYS A 229 -22.11 -1.95 -4.19
N MET A 230 -20.94 -1.99 -4.82
CA MET A 230 -20.14 -3.20 -5.00
C MET A 230 -19.03 -3.38 -3.94
N LEU A 231 -19.04 -2.55 -2.89
CA LEU A 231 -17.99 -2.54 -1.88
C LEU A 231 -18.00 -3.85 -1.07
N LYS A 232 -16.86 -4.56 -1.08
CA LYS A 232 -16.61 -5.76 -0.28
C LYS A 232 -15.85 -5.45 1.00
N THR A 233 -14.97 -4.45 0.94
CA THR A 233 -14.11 -4.09 2.06
C THR A 233 -14.22 -2.61 2.40
N LEU A 234 -14.55 -2.31 3.66
CA LEU A 234 -14.54 -0.97 4.22
C LEU A 234 -13.62 -0.94 5.44
N LYS A 235 -12.56 -0.14 5.38
CA LYS A 235 -11.68 0.11 6.53
C LYS A 235 -11.63 1.59 6.83
N VAL A 236 -12.05 1.98 8.02
CA VAL A 236 -12.06 3.36 8.48
C VAL A 236 -11.34 3.41 9.82
N ILE A 237 -10.21 4.13 9.86
CA ILE A 237 -9.28 4.09 11.00
C ILE A 237 -8.89 5.52 11.37
N ARG A 238 -9.21 5.95 12.60
CA ARG A 238 -8.88 7.29 13.12
C ARG A 238 -9.36 8.40 12.18
N CYS A 239 -10.58 8.28 11.68
CA CYS A 239 -11.21 9.31 10.87
C CYS A 239 -12.28 10.01 11.70
N ALA A 240 -12.15 11.34 11.86
CA ALA A 240 -13.10 12.11 12.65
C ALA A 240 -14.45 12.27 11.92
N GLY A 241 -15.50 12.50 12.72
CA GLY A 241 -16.90 12.60 12.29
C GLY A 241 -17.75 11.43 12.78
N ASP A 242 -19.06 11.63 12.77
CA ASP A 242 -20.06 10.61 13.09
C ASP A 242 -20.20 9.63 11.91
N TRP A 243 -19.89 8.36 12.16
CA TRP A 243 -19.96 7.29 11.16
C TRP A 243 -21.24 6.45 11.25
N ASP A 244 -22.09 6.63 12.27
CA ASP A 244 -23.35 5.89 12.37
C ASP A 244 -24.26 6.22 11.19
N ASN A 245 -24.44 7.51 10.90
CA ASN A 245 -25.25 7.96 9.78
C ASN A 245 -24.74 7.44 8.42
N VAL A 246 -23.42 7.41 8.24
CA VAL A 246 -22.78 6.89 7.02
C VAL A 246 -23.07 5.40 6.86
N LEU A 247 -22.91 4.63 7.93
CA LEU A 247 -23.17 3.19 7.93
C LEU A 247 -24.66 2.88 7.73
N VAL A 248 -25.56 3.65 8.36
CA VAL A 248 -27.02 3.51 8.17
C VAL A 248 -27.41 3.72 6.70
N LYS A 249 -26.88 4.76 6.04
CA LYS A 249 -27.13 5.03 4.61
C LYS A 249 -26.52 3.97 3.70
N MET A 250 -25.42 3.35 4.12
CA MET A 250 -24.76 2.27 3.36
C MET A 250 -25.52 0.94 3.48
N GLY A 251 -25.91 0.55 4.70
CA GLY A 251 -26.47 -0.76 5.03
C GLY A 251 -27.79 -1.10 4.35
N SER A 252 -28.53 -0.10 3.85
CA SER A 252 -29.77 -0.31 3.09
C SER A 252 -29.57 -0.73 1.63
N GLY A 253 -28.34 -0.69 1.09
CA GLY A 253 -28.10 -0.95 -0.33
C GLY A 253 -26.83 -1.71 -0.69
N ASN A 254 -26.00 -2.11 0.27
CA ASN A 254 -24.77 -2.86 0.00
C ASN A 254 -24.81 -4.26 0.62
N THR A 255 -25.08 -5.26 -0.22
CA THR A 255 -25.14 -6.68 0.16
C THR A 255 -23.82 -7.42 -0.06
N PHE A 256 -22.81 -6.79 -0.65
CA PHE A 256 -21.52 -7.42 -0.96
C PHE A 256 -20.47 -7.23 0.12
N LEU A 257 -20.74 -6.38 1.11
CA LEU A 257 -19.81 -6.08 2.19
C LEU A 257 -19.51 -7.33 3.02
N SER A 258 -18.23 -7.71 3.05
CA SER A 258 -17.72 -8.89 3.76
C SER A 258 -16.68 -8.54 4.82
N ASP A 259 -15.93 -7.46 4.63
CA ASP A 259 -14.79 -7.10 5.47
C ASP A 259 -14.93 -5.67 5.98
N VAL A 260 -15.16 -5.51 7.29
CA VAL A 260 -15.33 -4.20 7.93
C VAL A 260 -14.29 -4.02 9.04
N HIS A 261 -13.56 -2.90 8.99
CA HIS A 261 -12.63 -2.49 10.04
C HIS A 261 -12.96 -1.08 10.49
N LEU A 262 -13.46 -0.94 11.71
CA LEU A 262 -13.72 0.33 12.37
C LEU A 262 -12.74 0.47 13.53
N GLU A 263 -11.80 1.43 13.44
CA GLU A 263 -10.85 1.68 14.53
C GLU A 263 -10.82 3.15 14.95
N ARG A 264 -11.00 3.41 16.25
CA ARG A 264 -10.94 4.77 16.84
C ARG A 264 -11.84 5.75 16.09
N LEU A 265 -13.11 5.40 15.95
CA LEU A 265 -14.15 6.20 15.32
C LEU A 265 -15.23 6.57 16.34
N GLN A 266 -15.98 7.63 16.02
CA GLN A 266 -17.28 7.87 16.64
C GLN A 266 -18.30 6.99 15.91
N VAL A 267 -18.58 5.84 16.51
CA VAL A 267 -19.54 4.83 16.03
C VAL A 267 -20.13 4.12 17.24
N SER A 268 -21.45 3.95 17.25
CA SER A 268 -22.21 3.35 18.34
C SER A 268 -22.93 2.06 17.89
N ASP A 269 -23.83 1.56 18.74
CA ASP A 269 -24.69 0.43 18.41
C ASP A 269 -25.61 0.72 17.21
N ILE A 270 -25.88 2.00 16.89
CA ILE A 270 -26.61 2.38 15.68
C ILE A 270 -25.84 1.96 14.42
N GLY A 271 -24.54 2.27 14.36
CA GLY A 271 -23.66 1.86 13.26
C GLY A 271 -23.48 0.35 13.18
N LEU A 272 -23.37 -0.34 14.33
CA LEU A 272 -23.32 -1.81 14.36
C LEU A 272 -24.64 -2.45 13.88
N GLY A 273 -25.78 -1.90 14.28
CA GLY A 273 -27.10 -2.31 13.78
C GLY A 273 -27.31 -2.00 12.29
N ALA A 274 -26.56 -1.05 11.72
CA ALA A 274 -26.53 -0.85 10.28
C ALA A 274 -25.66 -1.91 9.58
N ILE A 275 -24.50 -2.25 10.15
CA ILE A 275 -23.61 -3.32 9.64
C ILE A 275 -24.28 -4.68 9.71
N SER A 276 -25.09 -4.96 10.74
CA SER A 276 -25.80 -6.24 10.87
C SER A 276 -26.74 -6.53 9.69
N LYS A 277 -27.20 -5.50 8.97
CA LYS A 277 -28.01 -5.65 7.75
C LYS A 277 -27.19 -6.20 6.57
N CYS A 278 -25.85 -6.10 6.62
CA CYS A 278 -24.95 -6.75 5.68
C CYS A 278 -24.76 -8.22 6.08
N VAL A 279 -25.61 -9.11 5.55
CA VAL A 279 -25.61 -10.54 5.94
C VAL A 279 -24.38 -11.35 5.49
N ASN A 280 -23.52 -10.77 4.64
CA ASN A 280 -22.33 -11.42 4.09
C ASN A 280 -21.02 -11.08 4.83
N ILE A 281 -21.10 -10.44 6.00
CA ILE A 281 -19.93 -10.10 6.81
C ILE A 281 -19.20 -11.39 7.23
N ASP A 282 -17.94 -11.49 6.79
CA ASP A 282 -16.98 -12.57 7.10
C ASP A 282 -15.97 -12.10 8.16
N SER A 283 -15.53 -10.83 8.08
CA SER A 283 -14.53 -10.25 8.96
C SER A 283 -14.99 -8.91 9.52
N LEU A 284 -15.06 -8.79 10.84
CA LEU A 284 -15.46 -7.57 11.54
C LEU A 284 -14.43 -7.19 12.61
N HIS A 285 -13.87 -5.97 12.50
CA HIS A 285 -12.99 -5.38 13.50
C HIS A 285 -13.66 -4.15 14.11
N ILE A 286 -13.90 -4.18 15.44
CA ILE A 286 -14.45 -3.09 16.24
C ILE A 286 -13.40 -2.73 17.30
N VAL A 287 -12.45 -1.89 16.93
CA VAL A 287 -11.23 -1.65 17.70
C VAL A 287 -11.26 -0.22 18.27
N LYS A 288 -11.11 -0.06 19.58
CA LYS A 288 -11.10 1.27 20.26
C LYS A 288 -12.28 2.18 19.89
N ASN A 289 -13.48 1.62 19.75
CA ASN A 289 -14.72 2.38 19.56
C ASN A 289 -15.51 2.35 20.88
N PRO A 290 -15.48 3.42 21.68
CA PRO A 290 -15.93 3.38 23.08
C PRO A 290 -17.47 3.35 23.24
N GLU A 291 -18.21 3.66 22.17
CA GLU A 291 -19.67 3.76 22.17
C GLU A 291 -20.35 2.46 21.71
N CYS A 292 -19.60 1.48 21.18
CA CYS A 292 -20.12 0.16 20.85
C CYS A 292 -20.28 -0.70 22.12
N THR A 293 -21.41 -1.40 22.24
CA THR A 293 -21.78 -2.21 23.41
C THR A 293 -22.23 -3.62 23.03
N ASN A 294 -22.59 -4.43 24.03
CA ASN A 294 -23.24 -5.72 23.83
C ASN A 294 -24.45 -5.63 22.90
N LEU A 295 -25.26 -4.57 22.98
CA LEU A 295 -26.48 -4.44 22.17
C LEU A 295 -26.17 -4.43 20.66
N GLY A 296 -25.16 -3.66 20.24
CA GLY A 296 -24.73 -3.61 18.86
C GLY A 296 -24.08 -4.93 18.42
N LEU A 297 -23.28 -5.57 19.28
CA LEU A 297 -22.65 -6.85 18.95
C LEU A 297 -23.67 -8.00 18.84
N VAL A 298 -24.67 -8.03 19.73
CA VAL A 298 -25.80 -8.98 19.67
C VAL A 298 -26.54 -8.80 18.34
N SER A 299 -26.84 -7.56 17.94
CA SER A 299 -27.49 -7.25 16.67
C SER A 299 -26.72 -7.80 15.46
N VAL A 300 -25.38 -7.72 15.49
CA VAL A 300 -24.50 -8.30 14.46
C VAL A 300 -24.57 -9.82 14.50
N ALA A 301 -24.41 -10.46 15.66
CA ALA A 301 -24.46 -11.91 15.82
C ALA A 301 -25.81 -12.51 15.34
N GLU A 302 -26.89 -11.77 15.54
CA GLU A 302 -28.24 -12.16 15.10
C GLU A 302 -28.40 -12.28 13.59
N ASN A 303 -27.67 -11.48 12.81
CA ASN A 303 -27.87 -11.39 11.36
C ASN A 303 -26.67 -11.87 10.53
N CYS A 304 -25.44 -11.67 11.00
CA CYS A 304 -24.21 -11.99 10.29
C CYS A 304 -23.74 -13.43 10.59
N LYS A 305 -24.47 -14.42 10.07
CA LYS A 305 -24.18 -15.85 10.33
C LYS A 305 -22.90 -16.38 9.69
N LYS A 306 -22.36 -15.66 8.70
CA LYS A 306 -21.11 -16.00 7.99
C LYS A 306 -19.86 -15.43 8.65
N LEU A 307 -19.98 -14.84 9.85
CA LEU A 307 -18.86 -14.23 10.54
C LEU A 307 -17.80 -15.28 10.91
N ARG A 308 -16.61 -15.13 10.34
CA ARG A 308 -15.45 -16.01 10.54
C ARG A 308 -14.36 -15.36 11.38
N LYS A 309 -14.26 -14.03 11.33
CA LYS A 309 -13.25 -13.26 12.06
C LYS A 309 -13.89 -12.12 12.82
N LEU A 310 -13.71 -12.10 14.14
CA LEU A 310 -14.14 -11.02 15.00
C LEU A 310 -12.93 -10.49 15.77
N HIS A 311 -12.63 -9.22 15.60
CA HIS A 311 -11.64 -8.52 16.42
C HIS A 311 -12.37 -7.45 17.22
N ILE A 312 -12.33 -7.58 18.54
CA ILE A 312 -12.84 -6.56 19.45
C ILE A 312 -11.78 -6.19 20.48
N ASP A 313 -11.89 -4.99 21.01
CA ASP A 313 -10.97 -4.53 22.04
C ASP A 313 -11.46 -4.88 23.44
N GLY A 314 -10.51 -5.03 24.37
CA GLY A 314 -10.69 -5.05 25.82
C GLY A 314 -10.42 -3.67 26.45
N TRP A 315 -11.03 -2.59 25.93
CA TRP A 315 -10.68 -1.24 26.41
C TRP A 315 -11.20 -1.01 27.84
N LYS A 316 -10.62 -0.06 28.58
CA LYS A 316 -10.87 0.20 30.03
C LYS A 316 -12.34 0.46 30.41
N ILE A 317 -13.19 0.73 29.42
CA ILE A 317 -14.62 1.01 29.54
C ILE A 317 -15.45 -0.03 28.77
N ASN A 318 -14.91 -1.24 28.56
CA ASN A 318 -15.49 -2.24 27.67
C ASN A 318 -16.97 -2.46 27.97
N ARG A 319 -17.81 -1.96 27.06
CA ARG A 319 -19.25 -2.23 27.07
C ARG A 319 -19.61 -3.46 26.25
N ILE A 320 -18.63 -3.99 25.50
CA ILE A 320 -18.69 -5.32 24.93
C ILE A 320 -18.04 -6.29 25.92
N GLY A 321 -18.85 -7.17 26.49
CA GLY A 321 -18.46 -8.19 27.45
C GLY A 321 -19.08 -9.54 27.11
N ASP A 322 -19.25 -10.37 28.13
CA ASP A 322 -19.62 -11.77 27.97
C ASP A 322 -20.97 -11.96 27.27
N GLU A 323 -21.95 -11.08 27.49
CA GLU A 323 -23.27 -11.18 26.85
C GLU A 323 -23.17 -11.08 25.32
N GLY A 324 -22.45 -10.09 24.80
CA GLY A 324 -22.23 -9.94 23.36
C GLY A 324 -21.43 -11.11 22.78
N LEU A 325 -20.42 -11.58 23.51
CA LEU A 325 -19.61 -12.73 23.11
C LEU A 325 -20.38 -14.05 23.13
N MET A 326 -21.26 -14.26 24.11
CA MET A 326 -22.16 -15.41 24.18
C MET A 326 -23.16 -15.39 23.02
N ALA A 327 -23.62 -14.21 22.60
CA ALA A 327 -24.46 -14.11 21.41
C ALA A 327 -23.68 -14.53 20.16
N VAL A 328 -22.45 -14.03 19.98
CA VAL A 328 -21.57 -14.44 18.86
C VAL A 328 -21.32 -15.94 18.89
N SER A 329 -20.96 -16.53 20.04
CA SER A 329 -20.65 -17.96 20.13
C SER A 329 -21.86 -18.85 19.84
N LYS A 330 -23.08 -18.42 20.21
CA LYS A 330 -24.32 -19.16 19.92
C LYS A 330 -24.78 -19.01 18.47
N GLN A 331 -24.50 -17.86 17.85
CA GLN A 331 -25.17 -17.46 16.62
C GLN A 331 -24.27 -17.40 15.38
N CYS A 332 -22.94 -17.43 15.54
CA CYS A 332 -21.96 -17.44 14.45
C CYS A 332 -21.19 -18.78 14.48
N PRO A 333 -21.73 -19.85 13.88
CA PRO A 333 -21.14 -21.20 13.98
C PRO A 333 -19.81 -21.35 13.23
N ASP A 334 -19.55 -20.49 12.24
CA ASP A 334 -18.35 -20.54 11.41
C ASP A 334 -17.18 -19.70 11.96
N LEU A 335 -17.28 -19.17 13.18
CA LEU A 335 -16.24 -18.33 13.76
C LEU A 335 -14.91 -19.09 13.91
N GLN A 336 -13.85 -18.56 13.29
CA GLN A 336 -12.52 -19.17 13.24
C GLN A 336 -11.46 -18.35 13.98
N GLU A 337 -11.61 -17.03 14.00
CA GLU A 337 -10.65 -16.11 14.60
C GLU A 337 -11.38 -15.13 15.51
N LEU A 338 -11.06 -15.17 16.81
CA LEU A 338 -11.54 -14.21 17.79
C LEU A 338 -10.32 -13.53 18.42
N VAL A 339 -10.13 -12.25 18.13
CA VAL A 339 -9.00 -11.46 18.63
C VAL A 339 -9.49 -10.48 19.68
N PHE A 340 -8.82 -10.49 20.83
CA PHE A 340 -9.01 -9.55 21.92
C PHE A 340 -7.76 -8.70 22.11
N ASP A 341 -7.86 -7.42 21.80
CA ASP A 341 -6.82 -6.45 22.13
C ASP A 341 -6.94 -6.09 23.62
N TRP A 342 -6.28 -6.84 24.51
CA TRP A 342 -6.12 -6.42 25.91
C TRP A 342 -5.03 -5.34 25.96
N CYS A 343 -5.42 -4.11 26.28
CA CYS A 343 -4.45 -3.05 26.45
C CYS A 343 -3.58 -3.38 27.68
N SER A 344 -2.31 -3.70 27.46
CA SER A 344 -1.32 -4.12 28.46
C SER A 344 -0.99 -3.07 29.54
N CYS A 345 -1.76 -1.99 29.64
CA CYS A 345 -1.60 -0.95 30.65
C CYS A 345 -1.93 -1.41 32.08
N TYR A 346 -2.39 -2.65 32.29
CA TYR A 346 -2.64 -3.21 33.63
C TYR A 346 -1.43 -3.90 34.27
N ALA A 347 -0.39 -4.24 33.51
CA ALA A 347 0.80 -4.90 34.09
C ALA A 347 1.64 -3.97 34.99
N PHE A 348 1.47 -2.65 34.92
CA PHE A 348 2.26 -1.69 35.69
C PHE A 348 1.55 -1.06 36.89
N GLN A 349 0.26 -1.36 37.15
CA GLN A 349 -0.44 -0.82 38.32
C GLN A 349 -0.82 -1.86 39.39
N TYR A 350 -0.89 -3.16 39.07
CA TYR A 350 -1.34 -4.16 40.04
C TYR A 350 -0.62 -5.51 40.01
N GLY A 351 0.64 -5.58 39.54
CA GLY A 351 1.52 -6.74 39.79
C GLY A 351 0.96 -8.13 39.45
N GLY A 352 -0.06 -8.22 38.58
CA GLY A 352 -0.71 -9.46 38.24
C GLY A 352 -0.08 -10.03 36.97
N ASN A 353 0.59 -11.18 37.11
CA ASN A 353 1.07 -11.96 35.97
C ASN A 353 -0.13 -12.37 35.09
N CYS A 354 -0.06 -12.08 33.80
CA CYS A 354 -0.96 -12.68 32.81
C CYS A 354 -0.53 -14.13 32.58
N CYS A 355 -1.44 -15.08 32.83
CA CYS A 355 -1.36 -16.45 32.32
C CYS A 355 -1.75 -16.48 30.84
#